data_AF-A0A353WSK2-F1
#
_entry.id   AF-A0A353WSK2-F1
#
_cell.length_a   1.000
_cell.length_b   1.000
_cell.length_c   1.000
_cell.angle_alpha   90.00
_cell.angle_beta   90.00
_cell.angle_gamma   90.00
#
_symmetry.space_group_name_H-M   'P 1'
#
loop_
_entity.id
_entity.type
_entity.pdbx_description
1 polymer ?
#
loop_
_entity_poly.entity_id
_entity_poly.type
_entity_poly.pdbx_seq_one_letter_code
_entity_poly.pdbx_strand_id
1 'polypeptide(L)'
;MIKPKTEEEIELLRENAILVSKTLAEVGKVVAPGVTTNELNRVAETFIRDHGAIPSFLGFEGFPAAICASVNDVVVHGFPSEYVLKEGDIVSADIGTLYKGYNGDS
;
A
#
# COMPACT_ATOMS: atom_id res chain seq x y z
N MET A 1 24.76 2.06 -11.14
CA MET A 1 24.83 3.49 -11.52
C MET A 1 23.51 4.13 -11.12
N ILE A 2 23.54 5.16 -10.27
CA ILE A 2 22.33 5.87 -9.83
C ILE A 2 21.95 6.85 -10.95
N LYS A 3 20.68 6.85 -11.37
CA LYS A 3 20.18 7.77 -12.40
C LYS A 3 19.66 9.04 -11.73
N PRO A 4 20.26 10.23 -11.96
CA PRO A 4 19.70 11.48 -11.50
C PRO A 4 18.35 11.72 -12.17
N LYS A 5 17.43 12.33 -11.42
CA LYS A 5 16.09 12.66 -11.89
C LYS A 5 16.03 14.09 -12.40
N THR A 6 15.26 14.32 -13.46
CA THR A 6 14.94 15.69 -13.90
C THR A 6 13.95 16.32 -12.92
N GLU A 7 13.78 17.64 -12.98
CA GLU A 7 12.80 18.35 -12.15
C GLU A 7 11.36 17.84 -12.38
N GLU A 8 11.01 17.53 -13.63
CA GLU A 8 9.71 16.94 -13.98
C GLU A 8 9.53 15.55 -13.36
N GLU A 9 10.54 14.69 -13.43
CA GLU A 9 10.49 13.37 -12.78
C GLU A 9 10.36 13.47 -11.26
N ILE A 10 11.02 14.46 -10.65
CA ILE A 10 10.93 14.72 -9.21
C ILE A 10 9.51 15.16 -8.83
N GLU A 11 8.84 15.98 -9.64
CA GLU A 11 7.45 16.36 -9.39
C GLU A 11 6.51 15.16 -9.46
N LEU A 12 6.68 14.30 -10.47
CA LEU A 12 5.90 13.06 -10.59
C LEU A 12 6.10 12.12 -9.38
N LEU A 13 7.34 12.00 -8.90
CA LEU A 13 7.65 11.25 -7.69
C LEU A 13 7.01 11.88 -6.45
N ARG A 14 6.96 13.22 -6.35
CA ARG A 14 6.29 13.92 -5.24
C ARG A 14 4.79 13.69 -5.25
N GLU A 15 4.14 13.84 -6.41
CA GLU A 15 2.71 13.55 -6.57
C GLU A 15 2.40 12.11 -6.13
N ASN A 16 3.23 11.15 -6.57
CA ASN A 16 3.03 9.75 -6.22
C ASN A 16 3.26 9.48 -4.73
N ALA A 17 4.32 10.04 -4.13
CA ALA A 17 4.57 9.90 -2.69
C ALA A 17 3.42 10.44 -1.83
N ILE A 18 2.80 11.56 -2.27
CA ILE A 18 1.59 12.09 -1.61
C ILE A 18 0.42 11.11 -1.77
N LEU A 19 0.25 10.50 -2.94
CA LEU A 19 -0.80 9.49 -3.16
C LEU A 19 -0.60 8.27 -2.25
N VAL A 20 0.61 7.73 -2.15
CA VAL A 20 0.92 6.61 -1.25
C VAL A 20 0.58 6.98 0.19
N SER A 21 1.06 8.14 0.66
CA SER A 21 0.81 8.61 2.03
C SER A 21 -0.69 8.78 2.32
N LYS A 22 -1.46 9.31 1.36
CA LYS A 22 -2.92 9.41 1.48
C LYS A 22 -3.59 8.04 1.51
N THR A 23 -3.10 7.09 0.74
CA THR A 23 -3.60 5.71 0.75
C THR A 23 -3.36 5.08 2.12
N LEU A 24 -2.16 5.25 2.69
CA LEU A 24 -1.83 4.76 4.04
C LEU A 24 -2.77 5.37 5.09
N ALA A 25 -3.01 6.68 5.00
CA ALA A 25 -3.94 7.36 5.88
C ALA A 25 -5.39 6.84 5.72
N GLU A 26 -5.82 6.51 4.51
CA GLU A 26 -7.15 5.94 4.25
C GLU A 26 -7.30 4.54 4.86
N VAL A 27 -6.30 3.68 4.68
CA VAL A 27 -6.25 2.36 5.33
C VAL A 27 -6.28 2.51 6.85
N GLY A 28 -5.51 3.45 7.39
CA GLY A 28 -5.46 3.72 8.83
C GLY A 28 -6.81 4.07 9.46
N LYS A 29 -7.75 4.65 8.71
CA LYS A 29 -9.10 4.99 9.21
C LYS A 29 -9.96 3.77 9.53
N VAL A 30 -9.68 2.64 8.88
CA VAL A 30 -10.46 1.40 9.02
C VAL A 30 -9.77 0.35 9.88
N VAL A 31 -8.56 0.61 10.38
CA VAL A 31 -7.86 -0.32 11.29
C VAL A 31 -8.60 -0.35 12.63
N ALA A 32 -9.28 -1.47 12.91
CA ALA A 32 -10.00 -1.70 14.15
C ALA A 32 -10.16 -3.21 14.42
N PRO A 33 -10.38 -3.63 15.67
CA PRO A 33 -10.78 -5.01 15.96
C PRO A 33 -12.05 -5.39 15.19
N GLY A 34 -12.06 -6.60 14.62
CA GLY A 34 -13.17 -7.09 13.80
C GLY A 34 -13.00 -6.87 12.30
N VAL A 35 -12.01 -6.07 11.86
CA VAL A 35 -11.70 -5.85 10.44
C VAL A 35 -10.69 -6.89 9.96
N THR A 36 -10.92 -7.45 8.77
CA THR A 36 -9.97 -8.37 8.14
C THR A 36 -8.83 -7.64 7.44
N THR A 37 -7.65 -8.26 7.37
CA THR A 37 -6.55 -7.72 6.54
C THR A 37 -6.92 -7.63 5.05
N ASN A 38 -7.82 -8.48 4.56
CA ASN A 38 -8.40 -8.36 3.21
C ASN A 38 -9.26 -7.10 3.02
N GLU A 39 -9.99 -6.65 4.04
CA GLU A 39 -10.72 -5.38 3.97
C GLU A 39 -9.76 -4.19 3.87
N LEU A 40 -8.65 -4.20 4.62
CA LEU A 40 -7.59 -3.18 4.50
C LEU A 40 -7.06 -3.13 3.06
N ASN A 41 -6.77 -4.30 2.49
CA ASN A 41 -6.33 -4.42 1.10
C ASN A 41 -7.34 -3.84 0.11
N ARG A 42 -8.63 -4.15 0.28
CA ARG A 42 -9.69 -3.63 -0.61
C ARG A 42 -9.80 -2.11 -0.54
N VAL A 43 -9.69 -1.52 0.66
CA VAL A 43 -9.70 -0.06 0.84
C VAL A 43 -8.52 0.59 0.13
N ALA A 44 -7.31 0.05 0.31
CA ALA A 44 -6.11 0.53 -0.36
C ALA A 44 -6.25 0.42 -1.89
N GLU A 45 -6.61 -0.75 -2.41
CA GLU A 45 -6.74 -0.96 -3.85
C GLU A 45 -7.75 -0.01 -4.49
N THR A 46 -8.90 0.17 -3.84
CA THR A 46 -9.95 1.10 -4.32
C THR A 46 -9.41 2.52 -4.37
N PHE A 47 -8.81 2.99 -3.27
CA PHE A 47 -8.27 4.35 -3.19
C PHE A 47 -7.16 4.60 -4.22
N ILE A 48 -6.23 3.65 -4.40
CA ILE A 48 -5.15 3.76 -5.40
C ILE A 48 -5.73 3.91 -6.81
N ARG A 49 -6.71 3.06 -7.16
CA ARG A 49 -7.34 3.07 -8.50
C ARG A 49 -8.16 4.33 -8.74
N ASP A 50 -8.90 4.79 -7.73
CA ASP A 50 -9.71 6.01 -7.80
C ASP A 50 -8.86 7.27 -8.06
N HIS A 51 -7.57 7.23 -7.70
CA HIS A 51 -6.62 8.32 -7.92
C HIS A 51 -5.72 8.10 -9.17
N GLY A 52 -6.08 7.14 -10.03
CA GLY A 52 -5.43 6.94 -11.33
C GLY A 52 -4.07 6.25 -11.25
N ALA A 53 -3.76 5.57 -10.14
CA ALA A 53 -2.58 4.72 -10.01
C ALA A 53 -2.93 3.24 -10.06
N ILE A 54 -1.89 2.41 -10.17
CA ILE A 54 -1.99 0.95 -10.14
C ILE A 54 -1.33 0.45 -8.85
N PRO A 55 -1.93 -0.49 -8.10
CA PRO A 55 -1.25 -1.10 -6.95
C PRO A 55 -0.05 -1.90 -7.44
N SER A 56 1.15 -1.44 -7.13
CA SER A 56 2.38 -1.96 -7.76
C SER A 56 2.73 -3.37 -7.30
N PHE A 57 2.28 -3.79 -6.12
CA PHE A 57 2.52 -5.12 -5.58
C PHE A 57 1.61 -6.17 -6.22
N LEU A 58 0.43 -5.77 -6.72
CA LEU A 58 -0.53 -6.70 -7.29
C LEU A 58 0.00 -7.30 -8.59
N GLY A 59 0.30 -8.60 -8.56
CA GLY A 59 0.89 -9.36 -9.65
C GLY A 59 2.42 -9.29 -9.73
N PHE A 60 3.08 -8.49 -8.87
CA PHE A 60 4.54 -8.42 -8.84
C PHE A 60 5.13 -9.75 -8.38
N GLU A 61 5.87 -10.42 -9.26
CA GLU A 61 6.40 -11.78 -9.03
C GLU A 61 5.32 -12.79 -8.55
N GLY A 62 4.06 -12.58 -8.95
CA GLY A 62 2.94 -13.42 -8.55
C GLY A 62 2.31 -13.08 -7.19
N PHE A 63 2.71 -11.99 -6.55
CA PHE A 63 2.09 -11.52 -5.31
C PHE A 63 0.59 -11.17 -5.53
N PRO A 64 -0.33 -11.66 -4.69
CA PRO A 64 -1.76 -11.70 -5.04
C PRO A 64 -2.57 -10.47 -4.58
N ALA A 65 -1.97 -9.51 -3.90
CA ALA A 65 -2.68 -8.42 -3.22
C ALA A 65 -2.10 -7.03 -3.57
N ALA A 66 -2.87 -5.98 -3.27
CA ALA A 66 -2.48 -4.60 -3.53
C ALA A 66 -1.51 -4.03 -2.48
N ILE A 67 -1.58 -4.53 -1.24
CA ILE A 67 -0.72 -4.13 -0.12
C ILE A 67 -0.15 -5.35 0.58
N CYS A 68 0.90 -5.16 1.38
CA CYS A 68 1.25 -6.13 2.42
C CYS A 68 0.61 -5.70 3.74
N ALA A 69 0.05 -6.66 4.48
CA ALA A 69 -0.52 -6.46 5.81
C ALA A 69 0.15 -7.44 6.79
N SER A 70 1.08 -6.97 7.60
CA SER A 70 1.92 -7.82 8.46
C SER A 70 1.53 -7.62 9.91
N VAL A 71 0.90 -8.64 10.51
CA VAL A 71 0.38 -8.61 11.88
C VAL A 71 1.38 -9.26 12.83
N ASN A 72 1.67 -8.60 13.94
CA ASN A 72 2.50 -9.08 15.05
C ASN A 72 3.90 -9.58 14.65
N ASP A 73 4.09 -10.90 14.60
CA ASP A 73 5.37 -11.55 14.32
C ASP A 73 5.69 -11.69 12.83
N VAL A 74 4.75 -11.30 11.95
CA VAL A 74 5.00 -11.19 10.51
C VAL A 74 5.90 -9.97 10.25
N VAL A 75 7.15 -10.24 9.87
CA VAL A 75 8.20 -9.21 9.76
C VAL A 75 7.90 -8.18 8.65
N VAL A 76 7.70 -8.67 7.42
CA VAL A 76 7.35 -7.89 6.22
C VAL A 76 6.60 -8.81 5.25
N HIS A 77 6.02 -8.24 4.20
CA HIS A 77 5.35 -8.98 3.14
C HIS A 77 4.25 -9.93 3.65
N GLY A 78 3.53 -9.54 4.71
CA GLY A 78 2.35 -10.28 5.15
C GLY A 78 1.26 -10.24 4.08
N PHE A 79 0.69 -11.40 3.75
CA PHE A 79 -0.33 -11.49 2.71
C PHE A 79 -1.68 -11.15 3.34
N PRO A 80 -2.45 -10.20 2.78
CA PRO A 80 -3.82 -10.00 3.16
C PRO A 80 -4.62 -11.31 3.11
N SER A 81 -5.45 -11.53 4.13
CA SER A 81 -6.19 -12.76 4.34
C SER A 81 -7.48 -12.52 5.14
N GLU A 82 -8.21 -13.60 5.42
CA GLU A 82 -9.37 -13.61 6.32
C GLU A 82 -9.00 -13.45 7.80
N TYR A 83 -7.73 -13.17 8.14
CA TYR A 83 -7.35 -12.84 9.50
C TYR A 83 -8.08 -11.57 9.96
N VAL A 84 -8.90 -11.72 11.00
CA VAL A 84 -9.63 -10.65 11.67
C VAL A 84 -8.75 -10.05 12.75
N LEU A 85 -8.46 -8.74 12.64
CA LEU A 85 -7.71 -7.98 13.63
C LEU A 85 -8.38 -8.04 15.01
N LYS A 86 -7.57 -8.12 16.05
CA LYS A 86 -8.01 -8.18 17.44
C LYS A 86 -7.48 -6.98 18.22
N GLU A 87 -8.15 -6.66 19.31
CA GLU A 87 -7.64 -5.67 20.26
C GLU A 87 -6.24 -6.09 20.75
N GLY A 88 -5.28 -5.17 20.66
CA GLY A 88 -3.88 -5.41 21.01
C GLY A 88 -2.99 -5.95 19.88
N ASP A 89 -3.55 -6.33 18.72
CA ASP A 89 -2.74 -6.63 17.54
C ASP A 89 -2.01 -5.37 17.06
N ILE A 90 -0.76 -5.54 16.63
CA ILE A 90 -0.02 -4.53 15.89
C ILE A 90 0.00 -4.96 14.44
N VAL A 91 -0.39 -4.08 13.53
CA VAL A 91 -0.37 -4.34 12.09
C VAL A 91 0.42 -3.24 11.38
N SER A 92 1.32 -3.66 10.50
CA SER A 92 1.92 -2.78 9.50
C SER A 92 1.18 -2.93 8.17
N ALA A 93 1.04 -1.82 7.44
CA ALA A 93 0.55 -1.80 6.08
C ALA A 93 1.63 -1.16 5.20
N ASP A 94 2.04 -1.88 4.17
CA ASP A 94 3.05 -1.47 3.19
C ASP A 94 2.35 -1.26 1.85
N ILE A 95 2.54 -0.08 1.25
CA ILE A 95 1.76 0.38 0.11
C ILE A 95 2.69 0.81 -1.02
N GLY A 96 2.59 0.09 -2.14
CA GLY A 96 3.26 0.47 -3.38
C GLY A 96 2.29 0.92 -4.47
N THR A 97 2.56 2.06 -5.10
CA THR A 97 1.77 2.57 -6.24
C THR A 97 2.63 2.80 -7.47
N LEU A 98 2.11 2.43 -8.64
CA LEU A 98 2.66 2.82 -9.94
C LEU A 98 1.81 3.96 -10.51
N TYR A 99 2.37 5.16 -10.59
CA TYR A 99 1.71 6.36 -11.08
C TYR A 99 2.55 7.01 -12.17
N LYS A 100 1.95 7.22 -13.35
CA LYS A 100 2.61 7.84 -14.52
C LYS A 100 4.01 7.25 -14.83
N GLY A 101 4.18 5.94 -14.62
CA GLY A 101 5.43 5.22 -14.87
C GLY A 101 6.47 5.23 -13.73
N TYR A 102 6.14 5.81 -12.58
CA TYR A 102 7.02 5.86 -11.40
C TYR A 102 6.39 5.09 -10.24
N ASN A 103 7.22 4.33 -9.52
CA ASN A 103 6.80 3.68 -8.28
C ASN A 103 6.91 4.65 -7.10
N GLY A 104 5.96 4.56 -6.19
CA GLY A 104 5.96 5.16 -4.87
C GLY A 104 5.78 4.04 -3.85
N ASP A 105 6.32 4.23 -2.65
CA ASP A 105 6.45 3.19 -1.63
C ASP A 105 6.42 3.85 -0.23
N SER A 106 5.69 3.28 0.73
CA SER A 106 5.57 3.75 2.13
C SER A 106 5.10 2.68 3.09
#